data_AF-A0A7Z0DAL9-F1
#
_entry.id   AF-A0A7Z0DAL9-F1
#
_cell.length_a   1.000
_cell.length_b   1.000
_cell.length_c   1.000
_cell.angle_alpha   90.00
_cell.angle_beta   90.00
_cell.angle_gamma   90.00
#
_symmetry.space_group_name_H-M   'P 1'
#
loop_
_entity.id
_entity.type
_entity.pdbx_description
1 polymer ?
#
loop_
_entity_poly.entity_id
_entity_poly.type
_entity_poly.pdbx_seq_one_letter_code
_entity_poly.pdbx_strand_id
1 'polypeptide(L)'
;MGAVLFSSTALVLALLCVMFFKVDLRIDREKLRIGFSTPRFPRLEIPRAEILSARVVRVAPMQHGGWGYRGSLRFFRKAAVVVRAGEGVAFALTEGRVLTVTVDDAAGCVRWLADDEMRDDSGREEATN
;
A
#
# COMPACT_ATOMS: atom_id res chain seq x y z
N MET A 1 37.44 14.26 4.51
CA MET A 1 36.97 13.48 3.34
C MET A 1 36.27 12.15 3.69
N GLY A 2 36.09 11.76 4.97
CA GLY A 2 35.40 10.50 5.34
C GLY A 2 33.88 10.59 5.49
N ALA A 3 33.33 11.73 5.92
CA ALA A 3 31.89 11.88 6.19
C ALA A 3 31.02 11.82 4.91
N VAL A 4 31.54 12.29 3.78
CA VAL A 4 30.83 12.28 2.49
C VAL A 4 30.73 10.87 1.92
N LEU A 5 31.74 10.02 2.14
CA LEU A 5 31.72 8.60 1.75
C LEU A 5 30.71 7.79 2.58
N PHE A 6 30.64 8.03 3.91
CA PHE A 6 29.65 7.38 4.77
C PHE A 6 28.22 7.85 4.46
N SER A 7 28.02 9.16 4.21
CA SER A 7 26.73 9.72 3.83
C SER A 7 26.28 9.24 2.45
N SER A 8 27.18 9.16 1.46
CA SER A 8 26.87 8.64 0.13
C SER A 8 26.62 7.15 0.14
N THR A 9 27.37 6.36 0.92
CA THR A 9 27.15 4.91 1.03
C THR A 9 25.82 4.63 1.74
N ALA A 10 25.50 5.36 2.80
CA ALA A 10 24.21 5.25 3.47
C ALA A 10 23.06 5.69 2.56
N LEU A 11 23.24 6.75 1.76
CA LEU A 11 22.25 7.20 0.79
C LEU A 11 22.05 6.16 -0.33
N VAL A 12 23.13 5.60 -0.87
CA VAL A 12 23.06 4.54 -1.89
C VAL A 12 22.43 3.28 -1.33
N LEU A 13 22.77 2.87 -0.11
CA LEU A 13 22.16 1.72 0.54
C LEU A 13 20.67 1.97 0.84
N ALA A 14 20.30 3.18 1.26
CA ALA A 14 18.90 3.57 1.41
C ALA A 14 18.16 3.56 0.06
N LEU A 15 18.77 4.09 -1.00
CA LEU A 15 18.20 4.06 -2.36
C LEU A 15 18.03 2.63 -2.88
N LEU A 16 19.02 1.77 -2.63
CA LEU A 16 18.97 0.35 -2.99
C LEU A 16 17.90 -0.38 -2.17
N CYS A 17 17.79 -0.13 -0.87
CA CYS A 17 16.69 -0.67 -0.06
C CYS A 17 15.33 -0.22 -0.59
N VAL A 18 15.18 1.06 -0.98
CA VAL A 18 13.93 1.57 -1.57
C VAL A 18 13.65 0.92 -2.94
N MET A 19 14.66 0.70 -3.78
CA MET A 19 14.48 0.05 -5.08
C MET A 19 14.15 -1.45 -4.99
N PHE A 20 14.79 -2.19 -4.08
CA PHE A 20 14.63 -3.65 -3.96
C PHE A 20 13.32 -4.07 -3.25
N PHE A 21 12.73 -3.19 -2.46
CA PHE A 21 11.47 -3.45 -1.74
C PHE A 21 10.27 -2.69 -2.32
N LYS A 22 10.28 -2.38 -3.63
CA LYS A 22 9.13 -1.80 -4.32
C LYS A 22 7.91 -2.73 -4.22
N VAL A 23 6.86 -2.22 -3.60
CA VAL A 23 5.52 -2.81 -3.64
C VAL A 23 4.83 -2.23 -4.87
N ASP A 24 4.46 -3.10 -5.82
CA ASP A 24 3.70 -2.73 -7.01
C ASP A 24 2.22 -2.76 -6.60
N LEU A 25 1.65 -1.58 -6.31
CA LEU A 25 0.21 -1.42 -6.19
C LEU A 25 -0.37 -1.18 -7.58
N ARG A 26 -1.08 -2.18 -8.09
CA ARG A 26 -1.82 -2.10 -9.34
C ARG A 26 -3.30 -2.03 -9.00
N ILE A 27 -3.87 -0.85 -9.09
CA ILE A 27 -5.31 -0.69 -8.96
C ILE A 27 -5.91 -0.79 -10.36
N ASP A 28 -6.63 -1.89 -10.59
CA ASP A 28 -7.46 -2.07 -11.78
C ASP A 28 -8.92 -1.75 -11.42
N ARG A 29 -9.76 -1.49 -12.42
CA ARG A 29 -11.19 -1.16 -12.20
C ARG A 29 -11.93 -2.26 -11.47
N GLU A 30 -11.51 -3.51 -11.66
CA GLU A 30 -12.14 -4.66 -11.00
C GLU A 30 -11.44 -5.05 -9.68
N LYS A 31 -10.11 -4.88 -9.60
CA LYS A 31 -9.29 -5.46 -8.53
C LYS A 31 -8.08 -4.60 -8.19
N LEU A 32 -7.87 -4.37 -6.90
CA LEU A 32 -6.59 -3.94 -6.35
C LEU A 32 -5.66 -5.15 -6.22
N ARG A 33 -4.58 -5.15 -7.00
CA ARG A 33 -3.50 -6.12 -6.90
C ARG A 33 -2.34 -5.50 -6.14
N ILE A 34 -1.96 -6.15 -5.04
CA ILE A 34 -0.80 -5.80 -4.24
C ILE A 34 0.26 -6.84 -4.53
N GLY A 35 1.17 -6.48 -5.42
CA GLY A 35 2.33 -7.27 -5.79
C GLY A 35 3.58 -6.75 -5.09
N PHE A 36 4.55 -7.63 -4.89
CA PHE A 36 5.90 -7.22 -4.51
C PHE A 36 6.79 -7.40 -5.74
N SER A 37 7.78 -6.53 -5.92
CA SER A 37 8.75 -6.66 -7.02
C SER A 37 9.52 -8.00 -7.01
N THR A 38 9.52 -8.71 -5.87
CA THR A 38 10.09 -10.06 -5.77
C THR A 38 9.02 -11.12 -6.09
N PRO A 39 9.23 -11.99 -7.09
CA PRO A 39 8.23 -12.98 -7.55
C PRO A 39 7.87 -14.07 -6.53
N ARG A 40 8.54 -14.09 -5.36
CA ARG A 40 8.39 -15.10 -4.30
C ARG A 40 7.39 -14.70 -3.21
N PHE A 41 6.84 -13.48 -3.26
CA PHE A 41 5.88 -13.01 -2.27
C PHE A 41 4.43 -13.25 -2.70
N PRO A 42 3.52 -13.51 -1.75
CA PRO A 42 2.10 -13.72 -2.03
C PRO A 42 1.51 -12.47 -2.68
N ARG A 43 0.90 -12.65 -3.87
CA ARG A 43 0.08 -11.63 -4.53
C ARG A 43 -1.23 -11.54 -3.78
N LEU A 44 -1.52 -10.37 -3.21
CA LEU A 44 -2.79 -10.13 -2.54
C LEU A 44 -3.72 -9.40 -3.53
N GLU A 45 -4.80 -10.05 -3.92
CA GLU A 45 -5.83 -9.45 -4.76
C GLU A 45 -7.04 -9.10 -3.88
N ILE A 46 -7.41 -7.82 -3.86
CA ILE A 46 -8.58 -7.30 -3.16
C ILE A 46 -9.50 -6.70 -4.22
N PRO A 47 -10.76 -7.14 -4.38
CA PRO A 47 -11.70 -6.50 -5.31
C PRO A 47 -11.88 -5.01 -5.00
N ARG A 48 -12.01 -4.16 -6.03
CA ARG A 48 -12.22 -2.70 -5.83
C ARG A 48 -13.50 -2.41 -5.04
N ALA A 49 -14.54 -3.22 -5.26
CA ALA A 49 -15.82 -3.16 -4.54
C ALA A 49 -15.69 -3.43 -3.03
N GLU A 50 -14.59 -4.05 -2.59
CA GLU A 50 -14.34 -4.22 -1.17
C GLU A 50 -13.68 -3.00 -0.53
N ILE A 51 -13.11 -2.06 -1.30
CA ILE A 51 -12.38 -0.92 -0.77
C ILE A 51 -13.36 0.22 -0.47
N LEU A 52 -13.51 0.53 0.80
CA LEU A 52 -14.36 1.62 1.30
C LEU A 52 -13.62 2.95 1.37
N SER A 53 -12.34 2.93 1.75
CA SER A 53 -11.50 4.13 1.78
C SER A 53 -10.03 3.78 1.91
N ALA A 54 -9.17 4.71 1.55
CA ALA A 54 -7.73 4.65 1.81
C ALA A 54 -7.29 5.89 2.58
N ARG A 55 -6.37 5.71 3.53
CA ARG A 55 -5.75 6.82 4.26
C ARG A 55 -4.25 6.63 4.40
N VAL A 56 -3.52 7.73 4.40
CA VAL A 56 -2.08 7.72 4.68
C VAL A 56 -1.86 7.42 6.16
N VAL A 57 -0.96 6.48 6.45
CA VAL A 57 -0.56 6.11 7.79
C VAL A 57 0.96 5.99 7.87
N ARG A 58 1.51 6.26 9.05
CA ARG A 58 2.92 5.97 9.34
C ARG A 58 3.00 4.59 9.97
N VAL A 59 3.78 3.71 9.36
CA VAL A 59 3.95 2.31 9.73
C VAL A 59 5.35 2.12 10.28
N ALA A 60 5.44 1.63 11.52
CA ALA A 60 6.71 1.20 12.11
C ALA A 60 6.73 -0.33 12.26
N PRO A 61 7.77 -1.04 11.81
CA PRO A 61 7.83 -2.51 11.87
C PRO A 61 7.64 -3.05 13.30
N MET A 62 8.18 -2.36 14.29
CA MET A 62 8.03 -2.73 15.70
C MET A 62 6.57 -2.65 16.18
N GLN A 63 5.76 -1.73 15.65
CA GLN A 63 4.34 -1.62 16.02
C GLN A 63 3.48 -2.74 15.43
N HIS A 64 3.96 -3.38 14.37
CA HIS A 64 3.26 -4.45 13.66
C HIS A 64 3.84 -5.84 13.91
N GLY A 65 4.79 -5.97 14.86
CA GLY A 65 5.40 -7.25 15.23
C GLY A 65 6.43 -7.77 14.22
N GLY A 66 7.02 -6.88 13.42
CA GLY A 66 8.13 -7.18 12.50
C GLY A 66 7.82 -6.86 11.04
N TRP A 67 8.57 -7.51 10.14
CA TRP A 67 8.50 -7.32 8.69
C TRP A 67 7.70 -8.44 8.01
N GLY A 68 7.14 -8.14 6.85
CA GLY A 68 6.37 -9.05 6.00
C GLY A 68 4.85 -8.93 6.16
N TYR A 69 4.14 -9.95 5.69
CA TYR A 69 2.68 -10.06 5.85
C TYR A 69 2.36 -10.55 7.27
N ARG A 70 1.55 -9.79 8.00
CA ARG A 70 1.11 -10.09 9.36
C ARG A 70 -0.38 -9.92 9.50
N GLY A 71 -0.95 -10.72 10.39
CA GLY A 71 -2.40 -10.82 10.56
C GLY A 71 -3.05 -11.74 9.52
N SER A 72 -4.37 -11.69 9.48
CA SER A 72 -5.17 -12.45 8.54
C SER A 72 -6.44 -11.67 8.27
N LEU A 73 -6.64 -11.28 7.01
CA LEU A 73 -7.89 -10.68 6.55
C LEU A 73 -9.10 -11.58 6.83
N ARG A 74 -8.89 -12.91 6.86
CA ARG A 74 -9.94 -13.91 7.06
C ARG A 74 -10.27 -14.16 8.53
N PHE A 75 -9.26 -14.24 9.40
CA PHE A 75 -9.47 -14.57 10.83
C PHE A 75 -9.50 -13.35 11.75
N PHE A 76 -8.64 -12.37 11.50
CA PHE A 76 -8.49 -11.19 12.36
C PHE A 76 -9.07 -9.92 11.75
N ARG A 77 -9.60 -10.02 10.51
CA ARG A 77 -10.07 -8.88 9.69
C ARG A 77 -9.03 -7.76 9.58
N LYS A 78 -7.77 -8.04 9.88
CA LYS A 78 -6.69 -7.07 9.89
C LYS A 78 -5.47 -7.75 9.30
N ALA A 79 -4.89 -7.12 8.29
CA ALA A 79 -3.62 -7.52 7.73
C ALA A 79 -2.71 -6.30 7.59
N ALA A 80 -1.42 -6.52 7.80
CA ALA A 80 -0.39 -5.52 7.58
C ALA A 80 0.69 -6.13 6.69
N VAL A 81 0.97 -5.47 5.58
CA VAL A 81 2.12 -5.71 4.72
C VAL A 81 3.15 -4.67 5.05
N VAL A 82 4.12 -5.05 5.87
CA VAL A 82 5.18 -4.15 6.32
C VAL A 82 6.48 -4.56 5.66
N VAL A 83 6.82 -3.87 4.58
CA VAL A 83 8.05 -4.13 3.82
C VAL A 83 9.14 -3.13 4.19
N ARG A 84 8.73 -1.93 4.66
CA ARG A 84 9.61 -0.88 5.16
C ARG A 84 9.01 -0.11 6.32
N ALA A 85 9.87 0.45 7.17
CA ALA A 85 9.44 1.50 8.10
C ALA A 85 9.17 2.80 7.32
N GLY A 86 8.12 3.52 7.69
CA GLY A 86 7.81 4.83 7.12
C GLY A 86 6.37 4.95 6.65
N GLU A 87 6.17 5.54 5.48
CA GLU A 87 4.84 5.83 4.95
C GLU A 87 4.15 4.57 4.40
N GLY A 88 2.84 4.51 4.58
CA GLY A 88 1.99 3.45 4.08
C GLY A 88 0.55 3.92 3.91
N VAL A 89 -0.25 3.07 3.29
CA VAL A 89 -1.69 3.27 3.10
C VAL A 89 -2.44 2.24 3.94
N ALA A 90 -3.42 2.69 4.71
CA ALA A 90 -4.39 1.82 5.34
C ALA A 90 -5.69 1.85 4.51
N PHE A 91 -6.00 0.72 3.90
CA PHE A 91 -7.25 0.46 3.22
C PHE A 91 -8.28 -0.02 4.23
N ALA A 92 -9.40 0.69 4.33
CA ALA A 92 -10.60 0.18 4.96
C ALA A 92 -11.36 -0.64 3.91
N LEU A 93 -11.66 -1.87 4.26
CA LEU A 93 -12.36 -2.81 3.42
C LEU A 93 -13.75 -3.13 3.99
N THR A 94 -14.62 -3.69 3.17
CA THR A 94 -15.94 -4.20 3.58
C THR A 94 -15.81 -5.24 4.70
N GLU A 95 -16.90 -5.47 5.43
CA GLU A 95 -16.90 -6.37 6.61
C GLU A 95 -15.95 -5.93 7.74
N GLY A 96 -15.64 -4.63 7.81
CA GLY A 96 -14.74 -4.07 8.82
C GLY A 96 -13.29 -4.55 8.69
N ARG A 97 -12.92 -5.04 7.51
CA ARG A 97 -11.56 -5.50 7.24
C ARG A 97 -10.62 -4.30 7.08
N VAL A 98 -9.38 -4.40 7.55
CA VAL A 98 -8.37 -3.34 7.41
C VAL A 98 -7.08 -3.94 6.88
N LEU A 99 -6.56 -3.33 5.82
CA LEU A 99 -5.30 -3.73 5.20
C LEU A 99 -4.34 -2.55 5.19
N THR A 100 -3.24 -2.68 5.93
CA THR A 100 -2.18 -1.67 5.94
C THR A 100 -1.04 -2.13 5.04
N VAL A 101 -0.59 -1.30 4.11
CA VAL A 101 0.53 -1.59 3.22
C VAL A 101 1.52 -0.45 3.22
N THR A 102 2.80 -0.74 3.40
CA THR A 102 3.87 0.26 3.28
C THR A 102 4.16 0.54 1.81
N VAL A 103 4.13 1.80 1.40
CA VAL A 103 4.34 2.23 0.00
C VAL A 103 5.16 3.50 -0.05
N ASP A 104 5.87 3.72 -1.15
CA ASP A 104 6.76 4.88 -1.31
C ASP A 104 6.02 6.22 -1.44
N ASP A 105 4.85 6.22 -2.07
CA ASP A 105 3.99 7.39 -2.24
C ASP A 105 2.56 7.07 -1.78
N ALA A 106 2.29 7.18 -0.47
CA ALA A 106 0.96 6.89 0.05
C ALA A 106 -0.02 8.02 -0.30
N ALA A 107 0.47 9.26 -0.33
CA ALA A 107 -0.33 10.42 -0.71
C ALA A 107 -0.84 10.33 -2.15
N GLY A 108 0.02 9.96 -3.10
CA GLY A 108 -0.37 9.75 -4.49
C GLY A 108 -1.38 8.61 -4.65
N CYS A 109 -1.22 7.52 -3.89
CA CYS A 109 -2.16 6.39 -3.90
C CYS A 109 -3.56 6.80 -3.39
N VAL A 110 -3.63 7.53 -2.26
CA VAL A 110 -4.90 8.01 -1.70
C VAL A 110 -5.58 9.00 -2.65
N ARG A 111 -4.81 9.91 -3.27
CA ARG A 111 -5.33 10.87 -4.25
C ARG A 111 -5.93 10.16 -5.46
N TRP A 112 -5.20 9.22 -6.04
CA TRP A 112 -5.69 8.48 -7.20
C TRP A 112 -7.00 7.73 -6.89
N LEU A 113 -7.14 7.18 -5.68
CA LEU A 113 -8.37 6.50 -5.27
C LEU A 113 -9.54 7.48 -5.14
N ALA A 114 -9.30 8.69 -4.62
CA ALA A 114 -10.33 9.72 -4.55
C ALA A 114 -10.77 10.19 -5.95
N ASP A 115 -9.82 10.34 -6.88
CA ASP A 115 -10.11 10.73 -8.27
C ASP A 115 -10.91 9.63 -9.01
N ASP A 116 -10.63 8.36 -8.74
CA ASP A 116 -11.36 7.20 -9.28
C ASP A 116 -12.82 7.15 -8.78
N GLU A 117 -13.05 7.47 -7.50
CA GLU A 117 -14.40 7.50 -6.90
C GLU A 117 -15.27 8.61 -7.50
N MET A 118 -14.72 9.82 -7.69
CA MET A 118 -15.43 10.93 -8.33
C MET A 118 -15.84 10.60 -9.78
N ARG A 119 -15.00 9.84 -10.49
CA ARG A 119 -15.27 9.41 -11.86
C ARG A 119 -16.39 8.36 -11.93
N ASP A 120 -16.51 7.48 -10.94
CA ASP A 120 -17.58 6.48 -10.87
C ASP A 120 -18.95 7.15 -10.61
N ASP A 121 -19.00 8.10 -9.66
CA ASP A 121 -20.26 8.79 -9.33
C ASP A 121 -20.79 9.65 -10.49
N SER A 122 -19.90 10.36 -11.20
CA SER A 122 -20.28 11.14 -12.39
C SER A 122 -20.92 10.25 -13.47
N GLY A 123 -20.44 9.02 -13.64
CA GLY A 123 -21.00 8.06 -14.60
C GLY A 123 -22.37 7.49 -14.19
N ARG A 124 -22.66 7.40 -12.88
CA ARG A 124 -23.99 6.99 -12.39
C ARG A 124 -25.05 8.06 -12.60
N GLU A 125 -24.67 9.32 -12.41
CA GLU A 125 -25.56 10.47 -12.60
C GLU A 125 -25.98 10.61 -14.07
N GLU A 126 -25.05 10.42 -15.01
CA GLU A 126 -25.34 10.44 -16.46
C GLU A 126 -26.24 9.28 -16.92
N ALA A 127 -26.15 8.10 -16.30
CA ALA A 127 -26.97 6.93 -16.70
C ALA A 127 -28.42 6.99 -16.20
N THR A 128 -28.74 7.91 -15.29
CA THR A 128 -30.07 8.06 -14.69
C THR A 128 -30.90 9.16 -15.37
N ASN A 129 -30.30 9.97 -16.26
CA ASN A 129 -30.95 11.06 -16.98
C ASN A 129 -31.11 10.76 -18.48
#